data_AF-A0A0M5JT48-F1
#
_entry.id   AF-A0A0M5JT48-F1
#
_cell.length_a   1.000
_cell.length_b   1.000
_cell.length_c   1.000
_cell.angle_alpha   90.00
_cell.angle_beta   90.00
_cell.angle_gamma   90.00
#
_symmetry.space_group_name_H-M   'P 1'
#
loop_
_entity.id
_entity.type
_entity.pdbx_description
1 polymer ?
#
loop_
_entity_poly.entity_id
_entity_poly.type
_entity_poly.pdbx_seq_one_letter_code
_entity_poly.pdbx_strand_id
1 'polypeptide(L)'
;MNIDELISKGEKLGKSIYKDPNYNKDICFPYDVYKTKEEDEYQNWISIIKRLIKSKYSSELNDFEKLSIDIDPENHRKILALLNAIKEIPDEPKKGSTKQEKNFHFNITQSQNQQTSVSINLIIEAFQDELNGKQQKEIQTIIDDKELEPEKKKSKIVETLKKFGGDIASNILANILTNPSFFGF
;
A
#
# COMPACT_ATOMS: atom_id res chain seq x y z
N MET A 1 0.82 -21.67 -8.18
CA MET A 1 2.25 -21.60 -7.86
C MET A 1 2.39 -21.38 -6.36
N ASN A 2 3.11 -22.25 -5.65
CA ASN A 2 3.37 -22.12 -4.20
C ASN A 2 4.73 -21.46 -3.92
N ILE A 3 5.07 -21.23 -2.64
CA ILE A 3 6.30 -20.52 -2.27
C ILE A 3 7.57 -21.30 -2.67
N ASP A 4 7.57 -22.63 -2.54
CA ASP A 4 8.70 -23.48 -2.94
C ASP A 4 8.95 -23.45 -4.45
N GLU A 5 7.88 -23.47 -5.24
CA GLU A 5 7.95 -23.32 -6.69
C GLU A 5 8.50 -21.94 -7.08
N LEU A 6 8.15 -20.88 -6.35
CA LEU A 6 8.68 -19.52 -6.58
C LEU A 6 10.17 -19.44 -6.27
N ILE A 7 10.61 -20.05 -5.16
CA ILE A 7 12.02 -20.12 -4.79
C ILE A 7 12.80 -20.89 -5.86
N SER A 8 12.35 -22.10 -6.23
CA SER A 8 13.04 -22.92 -7.22
C SER A 8 13.10 -22.25 -8.61
N LYS A 9 12.03 -21.55 -9.03
CA LYS A 9 12.05 -20.75 -10.25
C LYS A 9 13.07 -19.61 -10.16
N GLY A 10 13.10 -18.90 -9.03
CA GLY A 10 14.06 -17.83 -8.77
C GLY A 10 15.51 -18.32 -8.85
N GLU A 11 15.85 -19.44 -8.20
CA GLU A 11 17.20 -20.03 -8.25
C GLU A 11 17.67 -20.36 -9.66
N LYS A 12 16.75 -20.77 -10.55
CA LYS A 12 17.05 -21.00 -11.97
C LYS A 12 17.29 -19.68 -12.70
N LEU A 13 16.41 -18.71 -12.50
CA LEU A 13 16.49 -17.37 -13.11
C LEU A 13 17.73 -16.59 -12.64
N GLY A 14 18.21 -16.79 -11.41
CA GLY A 14 19.44 -16.14 -10.93
C GLY A 14 20.67 -16.50 -11.78
N LYS A 15 20.69 -17.69 -12.39
CA LYS A 15 21.77 -18.16 -13.26
C LYS A 15 21.73 -17.54 -14.66
N SER A 16 20.62 -16.95 -15.07
CA SER A 16 20.51 -16.26 -16.36
C SER A 16 20.92 -14.79 -16.28
N ILE A 17 21.16 -14.26 -15.07
CA ILE A 17 21.64 -12.89 -14.86
C ILE A 17 23.11 -12.77 -15.30
N TYR A 18 23.42 -11.74 -16.08
CA TYR A 18 24.76 -11.43 -16.54
C TYR A 18 25.01 -9.93 -16.55
N LYS A 19 26.27 -9.53 -16.40
CA LYS A 19 26.70 -8.14 -16.52
C LYS A 19 26.66 -7.72 -17.99
N ASP A 20 25.98 -6.62 -18.30
CA ASP A 20 25.83 -6.14 -19.68
C ASP A 20 27.20 -5.69 -20.24
N PRO A 21 27.75 -6.40 -21.24
CA PRO A 21 29.06 -6.06 -21.80
C PRO A 21 29.02 -4.80 -22.66
N ASN A 22 27.84 -4.37 -23.11
CA ASN A 22 27.67 -3.21 -23.97
C ASN A 22 27.42 -1.91 -23.18
N TYR A 23 27.36 -2.00 -21.85
CA TYR A 23 27.17 -0.84 -21.00
C TYR A 23 28.48 -0.07 -20.82
N ASN A 24 28.55 1.11 -21.43
CA ASN A 24 29.71 1.98 -21.33
C ASN A 24 29.67 2.82 -20.04
N LYS A 25 30.54 2.49 -19.09
CA LYS A 25 30.69 3.19 -17.82
C LYS A 25 31.19 4.63 -17.95
N ASP A 26 31.89 4.95 -19.03
CA ASP A 26 32.55 6.24 -19.22
C ASP A 26 31.58 7.35 -19.67
N ILE A 27 30.33 7.01 -20.00
CA ILE A 27 29.35 7.96 -20.58
C ILE A 27 28.14 8.22 -19.66
N CYS A 28 27.72 7.28 -18.80
CA CYS A 28 26.40 7.42 -18.15
C CYS A 28 26.36 7.27 -16.62
N PHE A 29 26.95 6.27 -15.97
CA PHE A 29 26.93 6.14 -14.49
C PHE A 29 28.07 5.24 -13.99
N PRO A 30 28.56 5.38 -12.73
CA PRO A 30 29.68 4.61 -12.19
C PRO A 30 29.35 3.15 -11.79
N TYR A 31 28.15 2.65 -12.13
CA TYR A 31 27.64 1.37 -11.64
C TYR A 31 27.60 0.30 -12.74
N ASP A 32 27.69 -0.96 -12.32
CA ASP A 32 27.49 -2.11 -13.22
C ASP A 32 26.01 -2.25 -13.56
N VAL A 33 25.70 -2.49 -14.84
CA VAL A 33 24.36 -2.82 -15.30
C VAL A 33 24.28 -4.31 -15.59
N TYR A 34 23.21 -4.94 -15.13
CA TYR A 34 22.95 -6.36 -15.34
C TYR A 34 21.67 -6.55 -16.14
N LYS A 35 21.60 -7.68 -16.84
CA LYS A 35 20.47 -8.15 -17.63
C LYS A 35 20.26 -9.63 -17.38
N THR A 36 19.14 -10.18 -17.84
CA THR A 36 18.88 -11.62 -17.85
C THR A 36 18.71 -12.11 -19.28
N LYS A 37 19.02 -13.39 -19.52
CA LYS A 37 18.71 -14.07 -20.79
C LYS A 37 17.23 -14.48 -20.92
N GLU A 38 16.51 -14.48 -19.81
CA GLU A 38 15.13 -14.97 -19.64
C GLU A 38 14.22 -13.82 -19.16
N GLU A 39 14.13 -12.75 -19.96
CA GLU A 39 13.51 -11.48 -19.51
C GLU A 39 12.02 -11.66 -19.19
N ASP A 40 11.25 -12.26 -20.10
CA ASP A 40 9.81 -12.44 -19.93
C ASP A 40 9.50 -13.33 -18.72
N GLU A 41 10.25 -14.43 -18.56
CA GLU A 41 10.11 -15.34 -17.43
C GLU A 41 10.45 -14.68 -16.10
N TYR A 42 11.45 -13.79 -16.09
CA TYR A 42 11.88 -13.02 -14.94
C TYR A 42 10.82 -11.98 -14.55
N GLN A 43 10.33 -11.19 -15.51
CA GLN A 43 9.28 -10.20 -15.27
C GLN A 43 7.98 -10.84 -14.79
N ASN A 44 7.61 -11.99 -15.37
CA ASN A 44 6.48 -12.76 -14.89
C ASN A 44 6.69 -13.28 -13.46
N TRP A 45 7.90 -13.75 -13.13
CA TRP A 45 8.23 -14.18 -11.77
C TRP A 45 8.13 -13.03 -10.76
N ILE A 46 8.69 -11.86 -11.07
CA ILE A 46 8.56 -10.63 -10.26
C ILE A 46 7.09 -10.26 -10.07
N SER A 47 6.27 -10.31 -11.14
CA SER A 47 4.85 -9.97 -11.08
C SER A 47 4.05 -10.89 -10.17
N ILE A 48 4.34 -12.19 -10.18
CA ILE A 48 3.68 -13.16 -9.30
C ILE A 48 4.08 -12.90 -7.83
N ILE A 49 5.36 -12.65 -7.56
CA ILE A 49 5.82 -12.32 -6.20
C ILE A 49 5.18 -11.02 -5.71
N LYS A 50 5.15 -9.98 -6.55
CA LYS A 50 4.49 -8.70 -6.23
C LYS A 50 3.04 -8.91 -5.81
N ARG A 51 2.31 -9.76 -6.55
CA ARG A 51 0.91 -10.08 -6.25
C ARG A 51 0.77 -10.86 -4.95
N LEU A 52 1.67 -11.81 -4.67
CA LEU A 52 1.72 -12.54 -3.40
C LEU A 52 1.95 -11.60 -2.21
N ILE A 53 2.98 -10.76 -2.30
CA ILE A 53 3.37 -9.82 -1.25
C ILE A 53 2.25 -8.81 -0.98
N LYS A 54 1.70 -8.19 -2.03
CA LYS A 54 0.55 -7.28 -1.90
C LYS A 54 -0.66 -7.95 -1.23
N SER A 55 -0.87 -9.24 -1.49
CA SER A 55 -2.01 -10.00 -0.98
C SER A 55 -1.88 -10.44 0.48
N LYS A 56 -0.66 -10.75 0.94
CA LYS A 56 -0.46 -11.47 2.21
C LYS A 56 0.63 -10.88 3.13
N TYR A 57 1.51 -10.06 2.57
CA TYR A 57 2.72 -9.55 3.22
C TYR A 57 2.89 -8.06 2.91
N SER A 58 1.81 -7.30 3.11
CA SER A 58 1.74 -5.90 2.65
C SER A 58 2.84 -5.00 3.22
N SER A 59 3.36 -5.31 4.41
CA SER A 59 4.50 -4.63 5.03
C SER A 59 5.80 -4.76 4.24
N GLU A 60 5.98 -5.86 3.51
CA GLU A 60 7.19 -6.15 2.71
C GLU A 60 7.13 -5.50 1.31
N LEU A 61 5.99 -4.91 0.92
CA LEU A 61 5.76 -4.44 -0.45
C LEU A 61 6.76 -3.36 -0.88
N ASN A 62 6.99 -2.36 -0.04
CA ASN A 62 7.89 -1.24 -0.38
C ASN A 62 9.34 -1.71 -0.56
N ASP A 63 9.79 -2.64 0.27
CA ASP A 63 11.16 -3.15 0.19
C ASP A 63 11.31 -4.11 -1.00
N PHE A 64 10.32 -4.94 -1.27
CA PHE A 64 10.29 -5.73 -2.50
C PHE A 64 10.29 -4.86 -3.76
N GLU A 65 9.47 -3.79 -3.80
CA GLU A 65 9.39 -2.91 -4.97
C GLU A 65 10.76 -2.31 -5.29
N LYS A 66 11.48 -1.80 -4.28
CA LYS A 66 12.86 -1.30 -4.45
C LYS A 66 13.82 -2.35 -5.00
N LEU A 67 13.74 -3.58 -4.50
CA LEU A 67 14.59 -4.68 -4.99
C LEU A 67 14.24 -5.10 -6.41
N SER A 68 12.99 -4.91 -6.82
CA SER A 68 12.49 -5.34 -8.14
C SER A 68 12.66 -4.31 -9.25
N ILE A 69 13.16 -3.10 -8.96
CA ILE A 69 13.34 -2.03 -9.96
C ILE A 69 14.32 -2.48 -11.04
N ASP A 70 15.49 -2.94 -10.62
CA ASP A 70 16.57 -3.33 -11.51
C ASP A 70 16.95 -4.79 -11.31
N ILE A 71 17.23 -5.46 -12.43
CA ILE A 71 17.87 -6.77 -12.40
C ILE A 71 19.30 -6.56 -11.95
N ASP A 72 19.63 -7.10 -10.78
CA ASP A 72 20.96 -7.08 -10.19
C ASP A 72 21.15 -8.36 -9.36
N PRO A 73 22.33 -9.01 -9.39
CA PRO A 73 22.57 -10.26 -8.65
C PRO A 73 22.31 -10.15 -7.13
N GLU A 74 22.65 -9.01 -6.52
CA GLU A 74 22.44 -8.78 -5.10
C GLU A 74 20.97 -8.51 -4.79
N ASN A 75 20.27 -7.75 -5.63
CA ASN A 75 18.81 -7.60 -5.53
C ASN A 75 18.09 -8.94 -5.67
N HIS A 76 18.46 -9.75 -6.66
CA HIS A 76 17.91 -11.09 -6.87
C HIS A 76 18.11 -11.98 -5.65
N ARG A 77 19.32 -11.98 -5.08
CA ARG A 77 19.65 -12.72 -3.85
C ARG A 77 18.76 -12.28 -2.68
N LYS A 78 18.50 -10.97 -2.52
CA LYS A 78 17.62 -10.43 -1.48
C LYS A 78 16.16 -10.83 -1.70
N ILE A 79 15.68 -10.87 -2.94
CA ILE A 79 14.32 -11.36 -3.25
C ILE A 79 14.20 -12.84 -2.86
N LEU A 80 15.20 -13.68 -3.17
CA LEU A 80 15.22 -15.08 -2.73
C LEU A 80 15.26 -15.20 -1.20
N ALA A 81 16.02 -14.35 -0.52
CA ALA A 81 16.05 -14.32 0.94
C ALA A 81 14.67 -13.97 1.54
N LEU A 82 13.96 -13.01 0.95
CA LEU A 82 12.59 -12.65 1.35
C LEU A 82 11.62 -13.83 1.17
N LEU A 83 11.68 -14.53 0.03
CA LEU A 83 10.82 -15.70 -0.19
C LEU A 83 11.12 -16.83 0.80
N ASN A 84 12.39 -17.06 1.14
CA ASN A 84 12.76 -18.02 2.17
C ASN A 84 12.28 -17.58 3.56
N ALA A 85 12.35 -16.29 3.89
CA ALA A 85 11.80 -15.77 5.14
C ALA A 85 10.28 -16.00 5.23
N ILE A 86 9.54 -15.75 4.14
CA ILE A 86 8.11 -16.03 4.03
C ILE A 86 7.83 -17.54 4.16
N LYS A 87 8.70 -18.40 3.66
CA LYS A 87 8.56 -19.85 3.81
C LYS A 87 8.70 -20.30 5.27
N GLU A 88 9.72 -19.80 5.97
CA GLU A 88 10.01 -20.19 7.36
C GLU A 88 9.05 -19.54 8.36
N ILE A 89 8.65 -18.29 8.11
CA ILE A 89 7.74 -17.51 8.95
C ILE A 89 6.61 -16.98 8.05
N PRO A 90 5.60 -17.82 7.77
CA PRO A 90 4.55 -17.52 6.80
C PRO A 90 3.51 -16.52 7.29
N ASP A 91 3.49 -16.23 8.58
CA ASP A 91 2.63 -15.22 9.17
C ASP A 91 3.33 -13.86 9.15
N GLU A 92 2.61 -12.83 8.68
CA GLU A 92 3.12 -11.47 8.73
C GLU A 92 3.35 -11.07 10.20
N PRO A 93 4.53 -10.51 10.55
CA PRO A 93 4.76 -10.04 11.90
C PRO A 93 3.65 -9.06 12.26
N LYS A 94 2.93 -9.34 13.36
CA LYS A 94 1.91 -8.43 13.87
C LYS A 94 2.54 -7.05 13.98
N LYS A 95 2.13 -6.11 13.11
CA LYS A 95 2.66 -4.75 13.11
C LYS A 95 2.64 -4.20 14.53
N GLY A 96 3.81 -4.10 15.15
CA GLY A 96 4.02 -3.27 16.32
C GLY A 96 3.96 -1.82 15.87
N SER A 97 2.75 -1.31 15.62
CA SER A 97 2.39 0.11 15.50
C SER A 97 3.47 1.05 14.91
N THR A 98 4.11 0.71 13.79
CA THR A 98 4.91 1.66 13.03
C THR A 98 3.96 2.44 12.14
N LYS A 99 3.61 3.66 12.58
CA LYS A 99 2.77 4.66 11.90
C LYS A 99 1.69 4.02 11.03
N GLN A 100 0.61 3.59 11.67
CA GLN A 100 -0.69 3.68 11.03
C GLN A 100 -0.82 5.13 10.53
N GLU A 101 -0.80 5.32 9.21
CA GLU A 101 -1.80 6.20 8.63
C GLU A 101 -3.11 5.77 9.29
N LYS A 102 -3.61 6.61 10.18
CA LYS A 102 -4.90 6.37 10.82
C LYS A 102 -5.93 6.60 9.75
N ASN A 103 -6.12 5.57 8.93
CA ASN A 103 -7.25 5.48 8.04
C ASN A 103 -8.50 5.59 8.91
N PHE A 104 -9.44 6.44 8.51
CA PHE A 104 -10.72 6.53 9.20
C PHE A 104 -11.41 5.18 9.08
N HIS A 105 -11.54 4.47 10.19
CA HIS A 105 -12.23 3.18 10.21
C HIS A 105 -13.71 3.44 10.44
N PHE A 106 -14.48 3.56 9.36
CA PHE A 106 -15.94 3.52 9.43
C PHE A 106 -16.39 2.06 9.45
N ASN A 107 -16.91 1.59 10.59
CA ASN A 107 -17.48 0.25 10.68
C ASN A 107 -18.92 0.30 10.16
N ILE A 108 -19.11 0.16 8.85
CA ILE A 108 -20.44 0.21 8.22
C ILE A 108 -20.96 -1.21 8.03
N THR A 109 -21.79 -1.68 8.96
CA THR A 109 -22.62 -2.87 8.77
C THR A 109 -23.85 -2.51 7.95
N GLN A 110 -23.70 -2.47 6.63
CA GLN A 110 -24.82 -2.49 5.69
C GLN A 110 -24.43 -3.31 4.46
N SER A 111 -25.33 -4.12 3.94
CA SER A 111 -25.13 -4.95 2.74
C SER A 111 -24.86 -4.05 1.53
N GLN A 112 -23.58 -3.75 1.24
CA GLN A 112 -23.20 -2.79 0.20
C GLN A 112 -23.00 -3.47 -1.16
N ASN A 113 -23.52 -2.82 -2.20
CA ASN A 113 -23.09 -3.01 -3.58
C ASN A 113 -21.77 -2.23 -3.82
N GLN A 114 -21.04 -2.57 -4.89
CA GLN A 114 -19.71 -1.98 -5.19
C GLN A 114 -19.73 -0.44 -5.24
N GLN A 115 -20.77 0.16 -5.81
CA GLN A 115 -20.90 1.62 -5.91
C GLN A 115 -20.95 2.31 -4.54
N THR A 116 -21.61 1.71 -3.54
CA THR A 116 -21.66 2.28 -2.18
C THR A 116 -20.28 2.28 -1.52
N SER A 117 -19.49 1.21 -1.70
CA SER A 117 -18.13 1.15 -1.14
C SER A 117 -17.18 2.18 -1.74
N VAL A 118 -17.33 2.49 -3.04
CA VAL A 118 -16.57 3.55 -3.71
C VAL A 118 -16.91 4.91 -3.12
N SER A 119 -18.20 5.26 -3.00
CA SER A 119 -18.61 6.55 -2.42
C SER A 119 -18.11 6.76 -1.00
N ILE A 120 -18.05 5.71 -0.19
CA ILE A 120 -17.56 5.78 1.20
C ILE A 120 -16.05 6.01 1.26
N ASN A 121 -15.28 5.32 0.42
CA ASN A 121 -13.82 5.52 0.38
C ASN A 121 -13.47 6.95 -0.02
N LEU A 122 -14.21 7.53 -0.96
CA LEU A 122 -14.01 8.94 -1.37
C LEU A 122 -14.30 9.93 -0.23
N ILE A 123 -15.32 9.65 0.60
CA ILE A 123 -15.59 10.45 1.79
C ILE A 123 -14.43 10.31 2.79
N ILE A 124 -13.90 9.11 2.98
CA ILE A 124 -12.75 8.87 3.86
C ILE A 124 -11.52 9.64 3.38
N GLU A 125 -11.19 9.53 2.10
CA GLU A 125 -10.05 10.22 1.47
C GLU A 125 -10.14 11.74 1.66
N ALA A 126 -11.31 12.33 1.38
CA ALA A 126 -11.51 13.77 1.57
C ALA A 126 -11.29 14.24 3.01
N PHE A 127 -11.59 13.39 4.00
CA PHE A 127 -11.27 13.68 5.41
C PHE A 127 -9.78 13.53 5.70
N GLN A 128 -9.09 12.58 5.06
CA GLN A 128 -7.66 12.35 5.27
C GLN A 128 -6.79 13.45 4.68
N ASP A 129 -7.17 13.99 3.53
CA ASP A 129 -6.43 15.03 2.81
C ASP A 129 -6.40 16.35 3.58
N GLU A 130 -7.51 16.69 4.26
CA GLU A 130 -7.64 17.98 4.96
C GLU A 130 -7.30 17.91 6.45
N LEU A 131 -7.52 16.77 7.10
CA LEU A 131 -7.29 16.63 8.53
C LEU A 131 -5.88 16.15 8.82
N ASN A 132 -5.18 16.84 9.73
CA ASN A 132 -3.92 16.34 10.23
C ASN A 132 -4.11 15.13 11.16
N GLY A 133 -3.04 14.36 11.39
CA GLY A 133 -3.10 13.13 12.19
C GLY A 133 -3.56 13.28 13.65
N LYS A 134 -3.61 14.50 14.23
CA LYS A 134 -4.25 14.72 15.55
C LYS A 134 -5.76 14.91 15.41
N GLN A 135 -6.20 15.67 14.42
CA GLN A 135 -7.61 15.89 14.11
C GLN A 135 -8.31 14.60 13.71
N GLN A 136 -7.67 13.77 12.88
CA GLN A 136 -8.17 12.45 12.50
C GLN A 136 -8.43 11.56 13.73
N LYS A 137 -7.51 11.58 14.70
CA LYS A 137 -7.65 10.82 15.96
C LYS A 137 -8.84 11.26 16.79
N GLU A 138 -9.08 12.56 16.84
CA GLU A 138 -10.16 13.12 17.63
C GLU A 138 -11.53 12.69 17.06
N ILE A 139 -11.70 12.79 15.74
CA ILE A 139 -12.92 12.33 15.08
C ILE A 139 -13.08 10.80 15.22
N GLN A 140 -12.01 10.02 15.02
CA GLN A 140 -12.07 8.56 15.17
C GLN A 140 -12.47 8.14 16.60
N THR A 141 -12.00 8.87 17.61
CA THR A 141 -12.38 8.61 19.01
C THR A 141 -13.89 8.76 19.22
N ILE A 142 -14.52 9.73 18.56
CA ILE A 142 -15.98 9.93 18.62
C ILE A 142 -16.73 8.81 17.88
N ILE A 143 -16.17 8.33 16.75
CA ILE A 143 -16.76 7.22 15.97
C ILE A 143 -16.70 5.92 16.77
N ASP A 144 -15.55 5.62 17.39
CA ASP A 144 -15.30 4.38 18.12
C ASP A 144 -15.97 4.31 19.49
N ASP A 145 -16.47 5.44 20.01
CA ASP A 145 -17.17 5.52 21.28
C ASP A 145 -18.47 4.71 21.23
N LYS A 146 -18.47 3.50 21.78
CA LYS A 146 -19.62 2.59 21.75
C LYS A 146 -20.74 3.01 22.72
N GLU A 147 -20.45 3.89 23.66
CA GLU A 147 -21.43 4.38 24.65
C GLU A 147 -22.23 5.57 24.13
N LEU A 148 -21.82 6.13 22.99
CA LEU A 148 -22.43 7.33 22.43
C LEU A 148 -23.51 7.00 21.40
N GLU A 149 -24.73 7.46 21.66
CA GLU A 149 -25.84 7.37 20.70
C GLU A 149 -25.53 8.10 19.38
N PRO A 150 -26.06 7.64 18.22
CA PRO A 150 -25.76 8.20 16.90
C PRO A 150 -25.96 9.72 16.81
N GLU A 151 -27.05 10.25 17.37
CA GLU A 151 -27.33 11.69 17.37
C GLU A 151 -26.29 12.49 18.17
N LYS A 152 -25.82 11.93 19.29
CA LYS A 152 -24.76 12.55 20.08
C LYS A 152 -23.42 12.49 19.34
N LYS A 153 -23.16 11.42 18.56
CA LYS A 153 -21.93 11.28 17.76
C LYS A 153 -21.90 12.35 16.70
N LYS A 154 -23.01 12.51 15.99
CA LYS A 154 -23.21 13.56 15.00
C LYS A 154 -22.96 14.95 15.60
N SER A 155 -23.57 15.27 16.74
CA SER A 155 -23.38 16.57 17.40
C SER A 155 -21.91 16.82 17.77
N LYS A 156 -21.26 15.83 18.38
CA LYS A 156 -19.83 15.93 18.75
C LYS A 156 -18.93 16.10 17.53
N ILE A 157 -19.15 15.34 16.46
CA ILE A 157 -18.37 15.45 15.22
C ILE A 157 -18.52 16.85 14.62
N VAL A 158 -19.75 17.39 14.55
CA VAL A 158 -20.00 18.75 14.04
C VAL A 158 -19.29 19.81 14.89
N GLU A 159 -19.36 19.70 16.21
CA GLU A 159 -18.65 20.61 17.12
C GLU A 159 -17.13 20.53 16.93
N THR A 160 -16.59 19.32 16.81
CA THR A 160 -15.16 19.10 16.60
C THR A 160 -14.69 19.64 15.24
N LEU A 161 -15.44 19.44 14.16
CA LEU A 161 -15.12 20.04 12.86
C LEU A 161 -15.17 21.58 12.91
N LYS A 162 -16.13 22.17 13.63
CA LYS A 162 -16.16 23.63 13.85
C LYS A 162 -14.92 24.13 14.58
N LYS A 163 -14.42 23.37 15.57
CA LYS A 163 -13.19 23.71 16.32
C LYS A 163 -11.94 23.68 15.44
N PHE A 164 -11.93 22.86 14.39
CA PHE A 164 -10.80 22.76 13.46
C PHE A 164 -10.70 23.99 12.55
N GLY A 165 -11.83 24.66 12.28
CA GLY A 165 -11.91 25.87 11.47
C GLY A 165 -12.89 25.69 10.31
N GLY A 166 -13.56 26.79 9.94
CA GLY A 166 -14.54 26.78 8.84
C GLY A 166 -13.92 26.39 7.49
N ASP A 167 -12.65 26.74 7.27
CA ASP A 167 -11.92 26.45 6.04
C ASP A 167 -11.70 24.94 5.86
N ILE A 168 -11.33 24.22 6.92
CA ILE A 168 -11.11 22.77 6.90
C ILE A 168 -12.41 22.04 6.54
N ALA A 169 -13.53 22.39 7.18
CA ALA A 169 -14.82 21.78 6.88
C ALA A 169 -15.28 22.08 5.44
N SER A 170 -15.00 23.30 4.95
CA SER A 170 -15.36 23.72 3.60
C SER A 170 -14.51 23.00 2.54
N ASN A 171 -13.22 22.79 2.79
CA ASN A 171 -12.32 22.08 1.90
C ASN A 171 -12.66 20.58 1.81
N ILE A 172 -12.99 19.93 2.94
CA ILE A 172 -13.46 18.53 2.93
C ILE A 172 -14.67 18.40 2.01
N LEU A 173 -15.64 19.31 2.12
CA LEU A 173 -16.82 19.31 1.26
C LEU A 173 -16.46 19.58 -0.20
N ALA A 174 -15.54 20.52 -0.46
CA ALA A 174 -15.07 20.82 -1.80
C ALA A 174 -14.39 19.60 -2.45
N ASN A 175 -13.54 18.86 -1.73
CA ASN A 175 -12.86 17.66 -2.22
C ASN A 175 -13.86 16.54 -2.56
N ILE A 176 -14.92 16.37 -1.77
CA ILE A 176 -15.99 15.41 -2.10
C ILE A 176 -16.73 15.84 -3.38
N LEU A 177 -17.16 17.10 -3.46
CA LEU A 177 -17.99 17.61 -4.57
C LEU A 177 -17.22 17.78 -5.88
N THR A 178 -15.90 17.87 -5.84
CA THR A 178 -15.05 17.99 -7.03
C THR A 178 -14.55 16.65 -7.54
N ASN A 179 -14.75 15.56 -6.80
CA ASN A 179 -14.32 14.24 -7.22
C ASN A 179 -15.33 13.61 -8.20
N PRO A 180 -14.97 13.39 -9.49
CA PRO A 180 -15.89 12.89 -10.50
C PRO A 180 -16.39 11.47 -10.20
N SER A 181 -15.59 10.65 -9.52
CA SER A 181 -15.96 9.29 -9.14
C SER A 181 -17.10 9.25 -8.13
N PHE A 182 -17.35 10.34 -7.39
CA PHE A 182 -18.48 10.44 -6.47
C PHE A 182 -19.83 10.40 -7.20
N PHE A 183 -19.87 10.92 -8.43
CA PHE A 183 -21.07 10.99 -9.27
C PHE A 183 -21.18 9.85 -10.29
N GLY A 184 -20.18 8.96 -10.35
CA GLY A 184 -20.16 7.82 -11.27
C GLY A 184 -19.83 8.17 -12.72
N PHE A 185 -19.10 9.28 -12.93
CA PHE A 185 -18.50 9.63 -14.24
C PHE A 185 -17.27 8.81 -14.55
#